data_AF-A0A3F2TZX0-F1
#
_entry.id   AF-A0A3F2TZX0-F1
#
_cell.length_a   1.000
_cell.length_b   1.000
_cell.length_c   1.000
_cell.angle_alpha   90.00
_cell.angle_beta   90.00
_cell.angle_gamma   90.00
#
_symmetry.space_group_name_H-M   'P 1'
#
loop_
_entity.id
_entity.type
_entity.pdbx_description
1 polymer ?
#
loop_
_entity_poly.entity_id
_entity_poly.type
_entity_poly.pdbx_seq_one_letter_code
_entity_poly.pdbx_strand_id
1 'polypeptide(L)'
;MRIPQRRLFVLWFAALVLAGSGAKTFADEGRSPHRVLIVYDSDSTQLAAVEIARGLRTGLNGRSPTDFEVYSEFLDSVRFPEAANLDDMAEYMLEKYKNTTLDAVVAVGPTAFTFLLDKRSAIAPRVPLFFGAVTENTLAKWTLPPDVKGIVSIFDVQQTVALARRLQPDTREAVVVYGSSPFDKWWEQTAKAALGERYEGFDIRYLSDLSIAEYGQALKELPAEDVVVLLSIYEDSAGRKFVPAEAAAKLASESGVPIYAIYDTFVGVGAVAGQVATFQDLGEQLGQLVYSELNGDASAQQATDQITRPVVDWRVAERFGINPNLLPADTEVRFREPSLWNDYRGTILATLAVLLV
;
A
#
# COMPACT_ATOMS: atom_id res chain seq x y z
N MET A 1 21.62 60.41 -62.13
CA MET A 1 23.09 60.32 -62.00
C MET A 1 23.39 59.52 -60.73
N ARG A 2 24.01 58.34 -60.89
CA ARG A 2 24.71 57.47 -59.92
C ARG A 2 24.00 57.10 -58.58
N ILE A 3 23.41 55.90 -58.50
CA ILE A 3 23.92 54.62 -57.91
C ILE A 3 23.21 54.35 -56.56
N PRO A 4 22.80 53.10 -56.27
CA PRO A 4 21.55 52.81 -55.59
C PRO A 4 21.70 52.41 -54.12
N GLN A 5 20.60 52.56 -53.38
CA GLN A 5 20.40 51.95 -52.07
C GLN A 5 20.42 50.42 -52.17
N ARG A 6 21.31 49.79 -51.40
CA ARG A 6 21.23 48.37 -51.07
C ARG A 6 21.65 48.20 -49.60
N ARG A 7 20.81 47.45 -48.88
CA ARG A 7 20.99 46.87 -47.53
C ARG A 7 20.48 47.71 -46.35
N LEU A 8 19.14 47.87 -46.31
CA LEU A 8 18.39 47.69 -45.06
C LEU A 8 18.50 46.20 -44.70
N PHE A 9 19.10 45.85 -43.57
CA PHE A 9 18.75 44.73 -42.69
C PHE A 9 19.82 44.67 -41.60
N VAL A 10 19.39 44.39 -40.36
CA VAL A 10 20.20 44.28 -39.14
C VAL A 10 20.54 45.63 -38.50
N LEU A 11 19.68 46.07 -37.56
CA LEU A 11 20.04 46.78 -36.30
C LEU A 11 18.76 47.28 -35.59
N TRP A 12 17.84 46.37 -35.26
CA TRP A 12 16.71 46.64 -34.35
C TRP A 12 16.36 45.38 -33.55
N PHE A 13 17.35 44.79 -32.86
CA PHE A 13 17.09 43.69 -31.92
C PHE A 13 18.05 43.71 -30.72
N ALA A 14 18.35 44.90 -30.20
CA ALA A 14 19.19 45.04 -29.00
C ALA A 14 18.78 46.27 -28.17
N ALA A 15 17.50 46.38 -27.79
CA ALA A 15 17.05 47.37 -26.81
C ALA A 15 15.67 47.03 -26.18
N LEU A 16 15.37 45.76 -25.92
CA LEU A 16 14.12 45.39 -25.22
C LEU A 16 14.23 44.05 -24.46
N VAL A 17 15.24 43.91 -23.59
CA VAL A 17 15.36 42.75 -22.66
C VAL A 17 15.66 43.20 -21.22
N LEU A 18 15.32 44.44 -20.84
CA LEU A 18 15.57 44.96 -19.48
C LEU A 18 14.32 45.52 -18.79
N ALA A 19 13.15 44.95 -19.08
CA ALA A 19 11.95 45.18 -18.29
C ALA A 19 11.12 43.90 -18.21
N GLY A 20 11.07 43.27 -17.03
CA GLY A 20 10.04 42.28 -16.71
C GLY A 20 10.48 40.84 -16.52
N SER A 21 11.66 40.57 -15.97
CA SER A 21 11.87 39.32 -15.21
C SER A 21 11.92 39.66 -13.73
N GLY A 22 10.74 39.97 -13.18
CA GLY A 22 10.50 39.76 -11.76
C GLY A 22 10.57 38.26 -11.54
N ALA A 23 11.77 37.72 -11.36
CA ALA A 23 11.95 36.47 -10.66
C ALA A 23 11.20 36.65 -9.35
N LYS A 24 10.08 35.94 -9.19
CA LYS A 24 9.55 35.68 -7.86
C LYS A 24 10.63 34.84 -7.18
N THR A 25 11.61 35.51 -6.57
CA THR A 25 12.31 34.96 -5.42
C THR A 25 11.19 34.58 -4.47
N PHE A 26 10.88 33.28 -4.39
CA PHE A 26 10.27 32.74 -3.21
C PHE A 26 11.29 33.02 -2.10
N ALA A 27 11.12 34.17 -1.44
CA ALA A 27 11.67 34.37 -0.13
C ALA A 27 10.97 33.32 0.72
N ASP A 28 11.64 32.20 0.93
CA ASP A 28 11.26 31.20 1.91
C ASP A 28 11.25 31.94 3.25
N GLU A 29 10.07 32.18 3.79
CA GLU A 29 9.87 32.99 5.00
C GLU A 29 10.42 32.23 6.22
N GLY A 30 11.74 32.10 6.36
CA GLY A 30 12.47 31.83 7.60
C GLY A 30 11.95 30.71 8.52
N ARG A 31 11.12 29.79 8.02
CA ARG A 31 10.50 28.74 8.84
C ARG A 31 11.43 27.54 8.81
N SER A 32 11.96 27.19 9.97
CA SER A 32 12.74 25.96 10.12
C SER A 32 11.89 24.76 9.69
N PRO A 33 12.49 23.76 9.02
CA PRO A 33 11.78 22.55 8.63
C PRO A 33 11.19 21.85 9.86
N HIS A 34 10.03 21.24 9.67
CA HIS A 34 9.49 20.29 10.63
C HIS A 34 10.37 19.03 10.64
N ARG A 35 10.85 18.62 11.80
CA ARG A 35 11.73 17.47 11.98
C ARG A 35 10.95 16.24 12.40
N VAL A 36 10.92 15.23 11.53
CA VAL A 36 10.15 14.01 11.73
C VAL A 36 11.10 12.82 11.87
N LEU A 37 11.02 12.11 12.99
CA LEU A 37 11.75 10.87 13.20
C LEU A 37 10.85 9.68 12.90
N ILE A 38 11.23 8.84 11.95
CA ILE A 38 10.53 7.60 11.63
C ILE A 38 11.32 6.41 12.18
N VAL A 39 10.65 5.52 12.89
CA VAL A 39 11.22 4.28 13.45
C VAL A 39 10.50 3.09 12.81
N TYR A 40 11.25 2.25 12.12
CA TYR A 40 10.75 1.05 11.46
C TYR A 40 11.08 -0.20 12.27
N ASP A 41 10.16 -1.17 12.32
CA ASP A 41 10.42 -2.50 12.89
C ASP A 41 11.52 -3.25 12.12
N SER A 42 11.50 -3.10 10.81
CA SER A 42 12.35 -3.84 9.88
C SER A 42 13.67 -3.15 9.64
N ASP A 43 14.51 -3.75 8.79
CA ASP A 43 15.64 -3.03 8.19
C ASP A 43 15.25 -2.21 6.95
N SER A 44 16.20 -1.39 6.50
CA SER A 44 16.05 -0.44 5.40
C SER A 44 15.83 -1.05 4.01
N THR A 45 16.07 -2.35 3.84
CA THR A 45 16.00 -3.04 2.54
C THR A 45 14.71 -3.83 2.34
N GLN A 46 13.91 -4.01 3.40
CA GLN A 46 12.62 -4.69 3.29
C GLN A 46 11.67 -3.88 2.40
N LEU A 47 11.08 -4.53 1.39
CA LEU A 47 10.24 -3.87 0.39
C LEU A 47 9.10 -3.05 1.02
N ALA A 48 8.47 -3.56 2.07
CA ALA A 48 7.42 -2.84 2.79
C ALA A 48 7.92 -1.50 3.36
N ALA A 49 9.10 -1.48 3.99
CA ALA A 49 9.68 -0.25 4.52
C ALA A 49 10.06 0.74 3.41
N VAL A 50 10.59 0.24 2.29
CA VAL A 50 10.92 1.08 1.12
C VAL A 50 9.68 1.76 0.55
N GLU A 51 8.58 1.01 0.36
CA GLU A 51 7.35 1.54 -0.21
C GLU A 51 6.61 2.47 0.77
N ILE A 52 6.58 2.14 2.07
CA ILE A 52 6.04 3.05 3.10
C ILE A 52 6.85 4.33 3.16
N ALA A 53 8.19 4.26 3.13
CA ALA A 53 9.05 5.45 3.14
C ALA A 53 8.82 6.33 1.89
N ARG A 54 8.60 5.71 0.73
CA ARG A 54 8.22 6.43 -0.50
C ARG A 54 6.88 7.14 -0.32
N GLY A 55 5.87 6.42 0.15
CA GLY A 55 4.54 6.99 0.44
C GLY A 55 4.61 8.15 1.45
N LEU A 56 5.33 7.97 2.55
CA LEU A 56 5.53 9.00 3.58
C LEU A 56 6.11 10.28 2.99
N ARG A 57 7.12 10.18 2.12
CA ARG A 57 7.69 11.34 1.43
C ARG A 57 6.66 12.03 0.52
N THR A 58 5.82 11.26 -0.18
CA THR A 58 4.72 11.80 -0.98
C THR A 58 3.68 12.51 -0.12
N GLY A 59 3.29 11.93 1.02
CA GLY A 59 2.29 12.51 1.92
C GLY A 59 2.80 13.75 2.69
N LEU A 60 4.10 13.80 2.98
CA LEU A 60 4.77 14.95 3.59
C LEU A 60 5.09 16.08 2.57
N ASN A 61 4.61 15.98 1.32
CA ASN A 61 4.92 16.95 0.28
C ASN A 61 4.27 18.32 0.60
N GLY A 62 5.07 19.20 1.18
CA GLY A 62 4.66 20.55 1.57
C GLY A 62 4.64 21.55 0.42
N ARG A 63 4.57 22.83 0.78
CA ARG A 63 4.66 23.96 -0.16
C ARG A 63 6.07 24.10 -0.73
N SER A 64 7.08 23.62 0.02
CA SER A 64 8.48 23.55 -0.39
C SER A 64 9.06 22.15 -0.15
N PRO A 65 10.00 21.67 -1.00
CA PRO A 65 10.79 20.47 -0.74
C PRO A 65 11.59 20.50 0.57
N THR A 66 11.73 21.68 1.20
CA THR A 66 12.46 21.91 2.44
C THR A 66 11.56 22.05 3.67
N ASP A 67 10.24 21.83 3.55
CA ASP A 67 9.31 21.99 4.68
C ASP A 67 9.52 20.92 5.76
N PHE A 68 10.10 19.77 5.41
CA PHE A 68 10.31 18.64 6.31
C PHE A 68 11.74 18.10 6.22
N GLU A 69 12.32 17.83 7.39
CA GLU A 69 13.58 17.11 7.55
C GLU A 69 13.27 15.75 8.21
N VAL A 70 13.53 14.66 7.48
CA VAL A 70 13.13 13.30 7.89
C VAL A 70 14.34 12.49 8.34
N TYR A 71 14.27 11.96 9.56
CA TYR A 71 15.22 11.00 10.10
C TYR A 71 14.62 9.60 10.09
N SER A 72 15.45 8.57 9.98
CA SER A 72 14.99 7.18 9.98
C SER A 72 15.89 6.31 10.84
N GLU A 73 15.27 5.49 11.68
CA GLU A 73 15.91 4.45 12.47
C GLU A 73 15.21 3.11 12.20
N PHE A 74 15.96 2.03 12.32
CA PHE A 74 15.54 0.68 11.99
C PHE A 74 15.86 -0.23 13.17
N LEU A 75 14.83 -0.81 13.77
CA LEU A 75 14.98 -1.66 14.95
C LEU A 75 15.49 -3.06 14.59
N ASP A 76 15.18 -3.52 13.37
CA ASP A 76 15.49 -4.86 12.90
C ASP A 76 15.02 -5.97 13.88
N SER A 77 13.82 -5.76 14.42
CA SER A 77 13.31 -6.48 15.59
C SER A 77 13.01 -7.96 15.33
N VAL A 78 12.86 -8.37 14.07
CA VAL A 78 12.67 -9.78 13.72
C VAL A 78 13.98 -10.56 13.86
N ARG A 79 15.12 -9.95 13.51
CA ARG A 79 16.44 -10.58 13.63
C ARG A 79 17.03 -10.42 15.03
N PHE A 80 16.68 -9.33 15.71
CA PHE A 80 17.20 -8.97 17.04
C PHE A 80 16.06 -8.65 18.03
N PRO A 81 15.22 -9.64 18.40
CA PRO A 81 13.98 -9.42 19.16
C PRO A 81 14.20 -9.16 20.66
N GLU A 82 15.43 -9.29 21.16
CA GLU A 82 15.72 -9.20 22.59
C GLU A 82 15.45 -7.80 23.16
N ALA A 83 14.81 -7.73 24.32
CA ALA A 83 14.50 -6.46 24.98
C ALA A 83 15.74 -5.59 25.22
N ALA A 84 16.89 -6.21 25.52
CA ALA A 84 18.16 -5.51 25.70
C ALA A 84 18.59 -4.73 24.44
N ASN A 85 18.36 -5.27 23.24
CA ASN A 85 18.69 -4.56 21.99
C ASN A 85 17.79 -3.33 21.79
N LEU A 86 16.52 -3.42 22.19
CA LEU A 86 15.61 -2.28 22.15
C LEU A 86 16.01 -1.21 23.18
N ASP A 87 16.42 -1.61 24.39
CA ASP A 87 16.93 -0.66 25.39
C ASP A 87 18.20 0.05 24.89
N ASP A 88 19.16 -0.68 24.31
CA ASP A 88 20.38 -0.10 23.71
C ASP A 88 20.03 0.87 22.56
N MET A 89 19.04 0.53 21.74
CA MET A 89 18.55 1.42 20.67
C MET A 89 17.91 2.69 21.23
N ALA A 90 17.16 2.61 22.33
CA ALA A 90 16.61 3.78 22.99
C ALA A 90 17.71 4.71 23.54
N GLU A 91 18.76 4.15 24.15
CA GLU A 91 19.91 4.92 24.62
C GLU A 91 20.65 5.61 23.47
N TYR A 92 20.90 4.88 22.38
CA TYR A 92 21.49 5.44 21.16
C TYR A 92 20.66 6.59 20.59
N MET A 93 19.34 6.41 20.46
CA MET A 93 18.44 7.45 19.93
C MET A 93 18.37 8.66 20.87
N LEU A 94 18.30 8.45 22.18
CA LEU A 94 18.34 9.52 23.18
C LEU A 94 19.59 10.38 23.01
N GLU A 95 20.77 9.76 22.93
CA GLU A 95 22.04 10.48 22.78
C GLU A 95 22.15 11.17 21.41
N LYS A 96 21.67 10.52 20.34
CA LYS A 96 21.69 11.05 18.97
C LYS A 96 20.79 12.28 18.80
N TYR A 97 19.61 12.27 19.41
CA TYR A 97 18.58 13.32 19.22
C TYR A 97 18.54 14.36 20.35
N LYS A 98 19.37 14.27 21.41
CA LYS A 98 19.34 15.20 22.55
C LYS A 98 19.47 16.69 22.21
N ASN A 99 20.15 17.02 21.11
CA ASN A 99 20.36 18.39 20.64
C ASN A 99 19.50 18.74 19.42
N THR A 100 18.55 17.87 19.08
CA THR A 100 17.65 18.00 17.92
C THR A 100 16.22 18.09 18.41
N THR A 101 15.56 19.23 18.18
CA THR A 101 14.13 19.36 18.46
C THR A 101 13.34 18.62 17.38
N LEU A 102 12.74 17.49 17.73
CA LEU A 102 11.81 16.74 16.88
C LEU A 102 10.39 17.31 17.03
N ASP A 103 9.65 17.40 15.93
CA ASP A 103 8.27 17.87 15.89
C ASP A 103 7.26 16.71 15.84
N ALA A 104 7.67 15.56 15.32
CA ALA A 104 6.88 14.33 15.31
C ALA A 104 7.78 13.08 15.39
N VAL A 105 7.22 12.01 15.97
CA VAL A 105 7.77 10.65 15.86
C VAL A 105 6.76 9.74 15.17
N VAL A 106 7.24 8.85 14.29
CA VAL A 106 6.40 7.94 13.51
C VAL A 106 6.86 6.51 13.74
N ALA A 107 5.98 5.65 14.19
CA ALA A 107 6.19 4.21 14.28
C ALA A 107 5.68 3.51 13.02
N VAL A 108 6.51 2.66 12.41
CA VAL A 108 6.12 1.80 11.28
C VAL A 108 6.30 0.34 11.69
N GLY A 109 5.20 -0.27 12.12
CA GLY A 109 5.11 -1.65 12.57
C GLY A 109 4.77 -1.80 14.06
N PRO A 110 4.31 -3.00 14.47
CA PRO A 110 3.85 -3.26 15.85
C PRO A 110 4.95 -3.13 16.92
N THR A 111 6.21 -3.47 16.61
CA THR A 111 7.31 -3.39 17.57
C THR A 111 7.76 -1.95 17.80
N ALA A 112 7.94 -1.15 16.75
CA ALA A 112 8.29 0.26 16.79
C ALA A 112 7.18 1.07 17.44
N PHE A 113 5.92 0.69 17.20
CA PHE A 113 4.78 1.28 17.89
C PHE A 113 4.86 1.06 19.39
N THR A 114 5.06 -0.19 19.82
CA THR A 114 5.20 -0.53 21.25
C THR A 114 6.45 0.13 21.86
N PHE A 115 7.56 0.11 21.14
CA PHE A 115 8.82 0.72 21.53
C PHE A 115 8.69 2.22 21.74
N LEU A 116 8.07 2.95 20.81
CA LEU A 116 7.86 4.39 20.94
C LEU A 116 6.79 4.72 21.98
N LEU A 117 5.77 3.88 22.18
CA LEU A 117 4.84 4.08 23.30
C LEU A 117 5.57 4.07 24.66
N ASP A 118 6.54 3.17 24.84
CA ASP A 118 7.32 3.05 26.07
C ASP A 118 8.44 4.10 26.18
N LYS A 119 9.27 4.24 25.13
CA LYS A 119 10.53 4.98 25.17
C LYS A 119 10.45 6.42 24.66
N ARG A 120 9.37 6.84 23.97
CA ARG A 120 9.30 8.20 23.36
C ARG A 120 9.47 9.31 24.39
N SER A 121 9.01 9.11 25.62
CA SER A 121 9.06 10.16 26.66
C SER A 121 10.49 10.59 26.99
N ALA A 122 11.47 9.67 26.85
CA ALA A 122 12.88 9.96 26.98
C ALA A 122 13.46 10.55 25.67
N ILE A 123 13.15 9.94 24.52
CA ILE A 123 13.75 10.28 23.22
C ILE A 123 13.24 11.63 22.68
N ALA A 124 11.93 11.86 22.76
CA ALA A 124 11.20 12.97 22.13
C ALA A 124 10.07 13.45 23.07
N PRO A 125 10.39 14.15 24.17
CA PRO A 125 9.41 14.51 25.18
C PRO A 125 8.33 15.46 24.65
N ARG A 126 7.05 15.10 24.86
CA ARG A 126 5.84 15.85 24.43
C ARG A 126 5.65 15.95 22.91
N VAL A 127 6.37 15.14 22.16
CA VAL A 127 6.25 15.07 20.70
C VAL A 127 5.13 14.07 20.35
N PRO A 128 4.17 14.44 19.46
CA PRO A 128 3.11 13.53 19.03
C PRO A 128 3.69 12.29 18.35
N LEU A 129 3.04 11.15 18.59
CA LEU A 129 3.38 9.86 18.00
C LEU A 129 2.35 9.49 16.95
N PHE A 130 2.84 9.25 15.74
CA PHE A 130 2.06 8.69 14.66
C PHE A 130 2.38 7.22 14.47
N PHE A 131 1.43 6.40 14.02
CA PHE A 131 1.70 5.00 13.72
C PHE A 131 1.10 4.55 12.38
N GLY A 132 1.77 3.59 11.74
CA GLY A 132 1.28 2.84 10.60
C GLY A 132 1.84 1.41 10.59
N ALA A 133 1.32 0.56 9.71
CA ALA A 133 1.66 -0.88 9.69
C ALA A 133 1.32 -1.60 11.01
N VAL A 134 0.31 -1.09 11.74
CA VAL A 134 -0.21 -1.65 12.99
C VAL A 134 -1.62 -2.14 12.74
N THR A 135 -1.91 -3.39 13.12
CA THR A 135 -3.24 -3.98 12.96
C THR A 135 -4.16 -3.59 14.12
N GLU A 136 -5.48 -3.68 13.90
CA GLU A 136 -6.48 -3.45 14.94
C GLU A 136 -6.24 -4.33 16.19
N ASN A 137 -5.89 -5.60 16.00
CA ASN A 137 -5.57 -6.50 17.12
C ASN A 137 -4.34 -6.06 17.93
N THR A 138 -3.37 -5.41 17.28
CA THR A 138 -2.24 -4.82 18.02
C THR A 138 -2.72 -3.61 18.81
N LEU A 139 -3.55 -2.77 18.18
CA LEU A 139 -4.07 -1.55 18.77
C LEU A 139 -5.00 -1.82 19.98
N ALA A 140 -5.83 -2.85 19.90
CA ALA A 140 -6.79 -3.26 20.93
C ALA A 140 -6.15 -3.61 22.29
N LYS A 141 -4.83 -3.82 22.33
CA LYS A 141 -4.06 -4.06 23.55
C LYS A 141 -3.74 -2.79 24.33
N TRP A 142 -4.04 -1.62 23.76
CA TRP A 142 -3.62 -0.33 24.29
C TRP A 142 -4.80 0.62 24.46
N THR A 143 -4.74 1.42 25.52
CA THR A 143 -5.51 2.67 25.61
C THR A 143 -4.62 3.79 25.08
N LEU A 144 -4.96 4.33 23.91
CA LEU A 144 -4.11 5.31 23.22
C LEU A 144 -4.07 6.65 23.97
N PRO A 145 -2.87 7.18 24.27
CA PRO A 145 -2.72 8.56 24.71
C PRO A 145 -3.29 9.55 23.67
N PRO A 146 -3.78 10.74 24.08
CA PRO A 146 -4.42 11.71 23.17
C PRO A 146 -3.52 12.22 22.04
N ASP A 147 -2.20 12.24 22.27
CA ASP A 147 -1.15 12.65 21.32
C ASP A 147 -0.70 11.51 20.38
N VAL A 148 -1.36 10.36 20.43
CA VAL A 148 -1.09 9.20 19.58
C VAL A 148 -2.17 9.08 18.53
N LYS A 149 -1.78 9.20 17.25
CA LYS A 149 -2.68 9.04 16.10
C LYS A 149 -2.09 8.06 15.08
N GLY A 150 -2.88 7.50 14.17
CA GLY A 150 -2.30 6.63 13.15
C GLY A 150 -3.27 6.02 12.17
N ILE A 151 -2.67 5.34 11.20
CA ILE A 151 -3.37 4.61 10.14
C ILE A 151 -3.30 3.11 10.46
N VAL A 152 -4.45 2.48 10.66
CA VAL A 152 -4.57 1.06 11.00
C VAL A 152 -4.48 0.23 9.73
N SER A 153 -3.58 -0.74 9.67
CA SER A 153 -3.50 -1.66 8.53
C SER A 153 -4.69 -2.60 8.50
N ILE A 154 -5.39 -2.58 7.37
CA ILE A 154 -6.59 -3.39 7.13
C ILE A 154 -6.29 -4.51 6.16
N PHE A 155 -6.69 -5.70 6.55
CA PHE A 155 -6.77 -6.87 5.68
C PHE A 155 -8.22 -7.35 5.77
N ASP A 156 -9.03 -6.97 4.79
CA ASP A 156 -10.47 -7.18 4.86
C ASP A 156 -10.89 -8.32 3.90
N VAL A 157 -11.11 -9.50 4.50
CA VAL A 157 -11.60 -10.66 3.79
C VAL A 157 -13.04 -10.46 3.30
N GLN A 158 -13.87 -9.70 4.02
CA GLN A 158 -15.25 -9.43 3.65
C GLN A 158 -15.32 -8.61 2.37
N GLN A 159 -14.56 -7.52 2.28
CA GLN A 159 -14.51 -6.71 1.06
C GLN A 159 -13.93 -7.48 -0.13
N THR A 160 -12.97 -8.37 0.10
CA THR A 160 -12.43 -9.25 -0.94
C THR A 160 -13.48 -10.25 -1.44
N VAL A 161 -14.28 -10.84 -0.54
CA VAL A 161 -15.38 -11.75 -0.91
C VAL A 161 -16.49 -10.98 -1.64
N ALA A 162 -16.82 -9.76 -1.20
CA ALA A 162 -17.80 -8.89 -1.87
C ALA A 162 -17.33 -8.51 -3.29
N LEU A 163 -16.03 -8.22 -3.47
CA LEU A 163 -15.43 -8.00 -4.78
C LEU A 163 -15.55 -9.25 -5.65
N ALA A 164 -15.19 -10.43 -5.12
CA ALA A 164 -15.35 -11.69 -5.84
C ALA A 164 -16.79 -11.93 -6.29
N ARG A 165 -17.75 -11.66 -5.41
CA ARG A 165 -19.18 -11.76 -5.71
C ARG A 165 -19.61 -10.84 -6.84
N ARG A 166 -19.13 -9.60 -6.84
CA ARG A 166 -19.42 -8.62 -7.88
C ARG A 166 -18.85 -9.04 -9.23
N LEU A 167 -17.62 -9.57 -9.25
CA LEU A 167 -16.92 -9.96 -10.48
C LEU A 167 -17.42 -11.29 -11.05
N GLN A 168 -17.95 -12.18 -10.19
CA GLN A 168 -18.49 -13.48 -10.58
C GLN A 168 -19.89 -13.71 -9.98
N PRO A 169 -20.91 -13.04 -10.53
CA PRO A 169 -22.28 -13.10 -10.00
C PRO A 169 -22.95 -14.47 -10.17
N ASP A 170 -22.41 -15.38 -10.97
CA ASP A 170 -22.99 -16.72 -11.16
C ASP A 170 -22.39 -17.78 -10.21
N THR A 171 -21.28 -17.45 -9.53
CA THR A 171 -20.61 -18.32 -8.54
C THR A 171 -21.51 -18.59 -7.33
N ARG A 172 -21.43 -19.77 -6.73
CA ARG A 172 -22.21 -20.13 -5.54
C ARG A 172 -21.38 -20.40 -4.30
N GLU A 173 -20.19 -20.96 -4.46
CA GLU A 173 -19.29 -21.27 -3.34
C GLU A 173 -18.01 -20.43 -3.41
N ALA A 174 -17.57 -19.93 -2.26
CA ALA A 174 -16.24 -19.37 -2.07
C ALA A 174 -15.45 -20.25 -1.10
N VAL A 175 -14.30 -20.76 -1.57
CA VAL A 175 -13.41 -21.62 -0.81
C VAL A 175 -12.31 -20.76 -0.17
N VAL A 176 -12.37 -20.58 1.14
CA VAL A 176 -11.38 -19.84 1.91
C VAL A 176 -10.21 -20.76 2.25
N VAL A 177 -9.02 -20.43 1.73
CA VAL A 177 -7.82 -21.27 1.84
C VAL A 177 -6.79 -20.59 2.75
N TYR A 178 -6.23 -21.36 3.69
CA TYR A 178 -5.20 -20.89 4.62
C TYR A 178 -4.31 -22.04 5.12
N GLY A 179 -3.10 -21.71 5.58
CA GLY A 179 -2.11 -22.67 6.08
C GLY A 179 -2.36 -23.19 7.49
N SER A 180 -1.32 -23.77 8.08
CA SER A 180 -1.35 -24.43 9.39
C SER A 180 -0.47 -23.75 10.45
N SER A 181 0.21 -22.64 10.13
CA SER A 181 0.99 -21.89 11.13
C SER A 181 0.10 -21.19 12.17
N PRO A 182 0.62 -20.76 13.33
CA PRO A 182 -0.14 -19.96 14.29
C PRO A 182 -0.79 -18.71 13.69
N PHE A 183 -0.12 -18.05 12.73
CA PHE A 183 -0.68 -16.89 12.04
C PHE A 183 -1.80 -17.28 11.07
N ASP A 184 -1.65 -18.40 10.36
CA ASP A 184 -2.71 -18.90 9.48
C ASP A 184 -3.96 -19.33 10.26
N LYS A 185 -3.78 -19.92 11.45
CA LYS A 185 -4.89 -20.27 12.37
C LYS A 185 -5.53 -19.05 13.03
N TRP A 186 -4.79 -17.96 13.20
CA TRP A 186 -5.40 -16.67 13.58
C TRP A 186 -6.28 -16.13 12.45
N TRP A 187 -5.82 -16.24 11.19
CA TRP A 187 -6.62 -15.90 10.01
C TRP A 187 -7.88 -16.73 9.89
N GLU A 188 -7.81 -18.03 10.18
CA GLU A 188 -8.99 -18.91 10.26
C GLU A 188 -10.06 -18.34 11.18
N GLN A 189 -9.68 -17.99 12.42
CA GLN A 189 -10.62 -17.44 13.40
C GLN A 189 -11.23 -16.12 12.92
N THR A 190 -10.39 -15.25 12.34
CA THR A 190 -10.80 -13.95 11.82
C THR A 190 -11.80 -14.12 10.66
N ALA A 191 -11.48 -14.97 9.68
CA ALA A 191 -12.35 -15.23 8.54
C ALA A 191 -13.66 -15.91 8.95
N LYS A 192 -13.62 -16.89 9.86
CA LYS A 192 -14.82 -17.55 10.39
C LYS A 192 -15.73 -16.57 11.12
N ALA A 193 -15.17 -15.67 11.92
CA ALA A 193 -15.94 -14.64 12.61
C ALA A 193 -16.58 -13.64 11.62
N ALA A 194 -15.85 -13.28 10.55
CA ALA A 194 -16.30 -12.28 9.59
C ALA A 194 -17.28 -12.81 8.53
N LEU A 195 -17.10 -14.05 8.06
CA LEU A 195 -17.85 -14.62 6.94
C LEU A 195 -18.88 -15.67 7.37
N GLY A 196 -18.67 -16.38 8.48
CA GLY A 196 -19.51 -17.51 8.88
C GLY A 196 -19.54 -18.62 7.81
N GLU A 197 -20.67 -19.32 7.71
CA GLU A 197 -20.91 -20.34 6.68
C GLU A 197 -21.51 -19.76 5.38
N ARG A 198 -21.97 -18.50 5.41
CA ARG A 198 -22.58 -17.84 4.27
C ARG A 198 -22.36 -16.33 4.34
N TYR A 199 -21.84 -15.74 3.26
CA TYR A 199 -21.56 -14.29 3.17
C TYR A 199 -21.78 -13.78 1.75
N GLU A 200 -22.41 -12.61 1.59
CA GLU A 200 -22.66 -11.97 0.28
C GLU A 200 -23.29 -12.92 -0.77
N GLY A 201 -24.13 -13.86 -0.31
CA GLY A 201 -24.79 -14.84 -1.18
C GLY A 201 -23.96 -16.07 -1.54
N PHE A 202 -22.68 -16.13 -1.17
CA PHE A 202 -21.86 -17.34 -1.26
C PHE A 202 -22.07 -18.26 -0.08
N ASP A 203 -22.08 -19.56 -0.34
CA ASP A 203 -21.74 -20.58 0.64
C ASP A 203 -20.22 -20.56 0.86
N ILE A 204 -19.79 -20.51 2.13
CA ILE A 204 -18.38 -20.34 2.50
C ILE A 204 -17.83 -21.66 2.99
N ARG A 205 -16.86 -22.22 2.27
CA ARG A 205 -16.15 -23.43 2.66
C ARG A 205 -14.72 -23.10 3.07
N TYR A 206 -14.30 -23.59 4.22
CA TYR A 206 -12.94 -23.41 4.72
C TYR A 206 -12.09 -24.64 4.36
N LEU A 207 -10.94 -24.42 3.73
CA LEU A 207 -10.01 -25.47 3.33
C LEU A 207 -8.65 -25.23 3.99
N SER A 208 -8.27 -26.12 4.91
CA SER A 208 -6.99 -26.08 5.60
C SER A 208 -6.37 -27.46 5.80
N ASP A 209 -5.20 -27.49 6.45
CA ASP A 209 -4.52 -28.70 6.90
C ASP A 209 -4.13 -29.68 5.78
N LEU A 210 -3.87 -29.13 4.60
CA LEU A 210 -3.29 -29.81 3.45
C LEU A 210 -1.84 -29.41 3.24
N SER A 211 -1.06 -30.29 2.60
CA SER A 211 0.23 -29.92 2.04
C SER A 211 0.03 -29.05 0.79
N ILE A 212 1.05 -28.28 0.38
CA ILE A 212 0.91 -27.41 -0.82
C ILE A 212 0.50 -28.18 -2.09
N ALA A 213 0.90 -29.46 -2.19
CA ALA A 213 0.55 -30.31 -3.33
C ALA A 213 -0.91 -30.79 -3.27
N GLU A 214 -1.40 -31.10 -2.07
CA GLU A 214 -2.80 -31.48 -1.85
C GLU A 214 -3.73 -30.27 -2.05
N TYR A 215 -3.34 -29.06 -1.62
CA TYR A 215 -4.06 -27.85 -1.99
C TYR A 215 -4.16 -27.70 -3.51
N GLY A 216 -3.03 -27.79 -4.21
CA GLY A 216 -3.00 -27.66 -5.66
C GLY A 216 -3.94 -28.65 -6.37
N GLN A 217 -3.96 -29.92 -5.93
CA GLN A 217 -4.90 -30.91 -6.44
C GLN A 217 -6.37 -30.56 -6.10
N ALA A 218 -6.66 -30.16 -4.86
CA ALA A 218 -8.00 -29.78 -4.45
C ALA A 218 -8.53 -28.58 -5.24
N LEU A 219 -7.70 -27.56 -5.48
CA LEU A 219 -8.07 -26.37 -6.24
C LEU A 219 -8.26 -26.64 -7.73
N LYS A 220 -7.56 -27.63 -8.27
CA LYS A 220 -7.72 -28.07 -9.65
C LYS A 220 -9.04 -28.82 -9.87
N GLU A 221 -9.54 -29.50 -8.84
CA GLU A 221 -10.78 -30.29 -8.88
C GLU A 221 -12.04 -29.47 -8.56
N LEU A 222 -11.90 -28.19 -8.18
CA LEU A 222 -13.04 -27.33 -7.91
C LEU A 222 -13.94 -27.15 -9.15
N PRO A 223 -15.27 -27.11 -8.97
CA PRO A 223 -16.22 -26.67 -9.99
C PRO A 223 -15.79 -25.34 -10.63
N ALA A 224 -15.97 -25.22 -11.95
CA ALA A 224 -15.50 -24.05 -12.70
C ALA A 224 -16.18 -22.74 -12.27
N GLU A 225 -17.37 -22.84 -11.68
CA GLU A 225 -18.13 -21.74 -11.13
C GLU A 225 -17.62 -21.28 -9.76
N ASP A 226 -16.79 -22.05 -9.04
CA ASP A 226 -16.33 -21.68 -7.70
C ASP A 226 -15.21 -20.63 -7.75
N VAL A 227 -14.94 -20.04 -6.58
CA VAL A 227 -13.80 -19.13 -6.40
C VAL A 227 -13.02 -19.50 -5.16
N VAL A 228 -11.74 -19.15 -5.16
CA VAL A 228 -10.87 -19.29 -4.00
C VAL A 228 -10.63 -17.91 -3.41
N VAL A 229 -10.74 -17.78 -2.09
CA VAL A 229 -10.21 -16.63 -1.34
C VAL A 229 -9.00 -17.10 -0.56
N LEU A 230 -7.81 -16.69 -0.99
CA LEU A 230 -6.56 -17.09 -0.37
C LEU A 230 -6.18 -16.08 0.72
N LEU A 231 -6.07 -16.56 1.97
CA LEU A 231 -5.61 -15.76 3.10
C LEU A 231 -4.07 -15.75 3.14
N SER A 232 -3.46 -16.72 3.82
CA SER A 232 -2.03 -16.93 3.87
C SER A 232 -1.70 -18.40 4.03
N ILE A 233 -0.53 -18.80 3.53
CA ILE A 233 0.08 -20.10 3.85
C ILE A 233 1.53 -19.81 4.22
N TYR A 234 1.79 -19.69 5.52
CA TYR A 234 3.16 -19.62 6.05
C TYR A 234 3.72 -21.01 6.33
N GLU A 235 2.85 -21.95 6.70
CA GLU A 235 3.20 -23.35 6.93
C GLU A 235 2.10 -24.25 6.37
N ASP A 236 2.46 -25.38 5.76
CA ASP A 236 1.48 -26.40 5.34
C ASP A 236 1.37 -27.53 6.38
N SER A 237 0.47 -28.51 6.16
CA SER A 237 0.29 -29.61 7.13
C SER A 237 1.49 -30.56 7.25
N ALA A 238 2.44 -30.49 6.31
CA ALA A 238 3.70 -31.23 6.36
C ALA A 238 4.80 -30.45 7.13
N GLY A 239 4.48 -29.30 7.71
CA GLY A 239 5.43 -28.44 8.44
C GLY A 239 6.40 -27.68 7.53
N ARG A 240 6.15 -27.65 6.20
CA ARG A 240 6.97 -26.88 5.28
C ARG A 240 6.61 -25.41 5.38
N LYS A 241 7.63 -24.56 5.48
CA LYS A 241 7.46 -23.11 5.55
C LYS A 241 7.51 -22.48 4.17
N PHE A 242 6.69 -21.46 3.98
CA PHE A 242 6.57 -20.73 2.72
C PHE A 242 6.64 -19.23 2.94
N VAL A 243 7.16 -18.53 1.93
CA VAL A 243 6.81 -17.13 1.71
C VAL A 243 5.39 -17.13 1.12
N PRO A 244 4.40 -16.44 1.72
CA PRO A 244 3.00 -16.54 1.27
C PRO A 244 2.78 -16.23 -0.21
N ALA A 245 3.51 -15.28 -0.78
CA ALA A 245 3.43 -14.96 -2.21
C ALA A 245 3.92 -16.11 -3.11
N GLU A 246 4.90 -16.89 -2.67
CA GLU A 246 5.38 -18.08 -3.40
C GLU A 246 4.36 -19.22 -3.32
N ALA A 247 3.74 -19.42 -2.15
CA ALA A 247 2.63 -20.37 -1.99
C ALA A 247 1.44 -19.96 -2.88
N ALA A 248 1.07 -18.67 -2.89
CA ALA A 248 0.02 -18.14 -3.75
C ALA A 248 0.32 -18.39 -5.24
N ALA A 249 1.54 -18.12 -5.68
CA ALA A 249 1.96 -18.36 -7.06
C ALA A 249 1.88 -19.85 -7.43
N LYS A 250 2.32 -20.73 -6.52
CA LYS A 250 2.23 -22.17 -6.70
C LYS A 250 0.77 -22.63 -6.85
N LEU A 251 -0.11 -22.21 -5.96
CA LEU A 251 -1.54 -22.55 -6.02
C LEU A 251 -2.23 -21.99 -7.27
N ALA A 252 -1.95 -20.74 -7.64
CA ALA A 252 -2.52 -20.12 -8.83
C ALA A 252 -2.11 -20.82 -10.14
N SER A 253 -0.92 -21.42 -10.17
CA SER A 253 -0.44 -22.20 -11.32
C SER A 253 -1.21 -23.51 -11.52
N GLU A 254 -1.84 -24.04 -10.47
CA GLU A 254 -2.57 -25.32 -10.48
C GLU A 254 -4.09 -25.15 -10.45
N SER A 255 -4.57 -24.03 -9.90
CA SER A 255 -5.98 -23.74 -9.74
C SER A 255 -6.72 -23.71 -11.08
N GLY A 256 -7.84 -24.42 -11.12
CA GLY A 256 -8.81 -24.39 -12.22
C GLY A 256 -9.76 -23.20 -12.16
N VAL A 257 -9.78 -22.48 -11.03
CA VAL A 257 -10.70 -21.39 -10.72
C VAL A 257 -9.97 -20.10 -10.31
N PRO A 258 -10.63 -18.93 -10.36
CA PRO A 258 -10.02 -17.66 -9.93
C PRO A 258 -9.66 -17.64 -8.44
N ILE A 259 -8.47 -17.12 -8.14
CA ILE A 259 -8.01 -16.88 -6.76
C ILE A 259 -8.10 -15.38 -6.46
N TYR A 260 -8.84 -15.02 -5.42
CA TYR A 260 -8.89 -13.68 -4.85
C TYR A 260 -7.95 -13.57 -3.67
N ALA A 261 -7.34 -12.40 -3.53
CA ALA A 261 -6.32 -12.15 -2.53
C ALA A 261 -6.72 -11.07 -1.52
N ILE A 262 -6.31 -11.26 -0.28
CA ILE A 262 -6.39 -10.23 0.76
C ILE A 262 -5.10 -9.40 0.87
N TYR A 263 -4.07 -9.74 0.07
CA TYR A 263 -2.77 -9.07 0.05
C TYR A 263 -2.43 -8.58 -1.36
N ASP A 264 -1.95 -7.34 -1.46
CA ASP A 264 -1.49 -6.75 -2.73
C ASP A 264 -0.37 -7.56 -3.40
N THR A 265 0.49 -8.18 -2.60
CA THR A 265 1.62 -9.00 -3.06
C THR A 265 1.23 -10.26 -3.81
N PHE A 266 -0.04 -10.68 -3.76
CA PHE A 266 -0.53 -11.84 -4.50
C PHE A 266 -1.00 -11.45 -5.91
N VAL A 267 -1.30 -10.17 -6.13
CA VAL A 267 -1.58 -9.62 -7.45
C VAL A 267 -0.27 -9.54 -8.25
N GLY A 268 -0.29 -10.03 -9.49
CA GLY A 268 0.92 -10.15 -10.31
C GLY A 268 1.62 -11.51 -10.24
N VAL A 269 1.33 -12.30 -9.19
CA VAL A 269 1.85 -13.66 -9.02
C VAL A 269 0.78 -14.75 -9.18
N GLY A 270 -0.47 -14.38 -9.45
CA GLY A 270 -1.50 -15.32 -9.91
C GLY A 270 -2.92 -15.09 -9.37
N ALA A 271 -3.10 -14.20 -8.39
CA ALA A 271 -4.45 -13.79 -7.99
C ALA A 271 -5.12 -12.94 -9.09
N VAL A 272 -6.43 -13.12 -9.29
CA VAL A 272 -7.21 -12.33 -10.26
C VAL A 272 -7.47 -10.91 -9.76
N ALA A 273 -7.83 -10.80 -8.48
CA ALA A 273 -8.20 -9.53 -7.87
C ALA A 273 -8.12 -9.61 -6.35
N GLY A 274 -8.15 -8.45 -5.71
CA GLY A 274 -8.29 -8.34 -4.27
C GLY A 274 -8.74 -6.94 -3.88
N GLN A 275 -9.43 -6.83 -2.74
CA GLN A 275 -9.58 -5.53 -2.09
C GLN A 275 -8.39 -5.37 -1.14
N VAL A 276 -7.39 -4.62 -1.59
CA VAL A 276 -6.07 -4.62 -0.94
C VAL A 276 -5.63 -3.22 -0.58
N ALA A 277 -4.80 -3.15 0.46
CA ALA A 277 -4.13 -1.95 0.89
C ALA A 277 -2.65 -2.04 0.45
N THR A 278 -2.11 -0.98 -0.14
CA THR A 278 -0.68 -0.96 -0.55
C THR A 278 0.19 -0.28 0.49
N PHE A 279 1.45 -0.70 0.58
CA PHE A 279 2.44 -0.07 1.48
C PHE A 279 2.69 1.41 1.14
N GLN A 280 2.65 1.76 -0.14
CA GLN A 280 2.79 3.14 -0.57
C GLN A 280 1.60 3.99 -0.10
N ASP A 281 0.36 3.49 -0.22
CA ASP A 281 -0.84 4.22 0.23
C ASP A 281 -0.87 4.40 1.75
N LEU A 282 -0.42 3.39 2.50
CA LEU A 282 -0.24 3.52 3.95
C LEU A 282 0.72 4.67 4.26
N GLY A 283 1.87 4.69 3.59
CA GLY A 283 2.86 5.74 3.78
C GLY A 283 2.30 7.11 3.42
N GLU A 284 1.56 7.23 2.32
CA GLU A 284 0.97 8.49 1.87
C GLU A 284 -0.07 9.02 2.85
N GLN A 285 -1.01 8.17 3.30
CA GLN A 285 -2.00 8.54 4.32
C GLN A 285 -1.32 8.96 5.64
N LEU A 286 -0.31 8.21 6.07
CA LEU A 286 0.43 8.53 7.29
C LEU A 286 1.21 9.84 7.15
N GLY A 287 1.80 10.10 5.99
CA GLY A 287 2.51 11.35 5.70
C GLY A 287 1.57 12.55 5.69
N GLN A 288 0.38 12.39 5.08
CA GLN A 288 -0.66 13.42 5.08
C GLN A 288 -1.19 13.72 6.49
N LEU A 289 -1.34 12.69 7.33
CA LEU A 289 -1.73 12.84 8.74
C LEU A 289 -0.68 13.65 9.52
N VAL A 290 0.61 13.30 9.40
CA VAL A 290 1.71 14.03 10.03
C VAL A 290 1.78 15.47 9.51
N TYR A 291 1.68 15.65 8.20
CA TYR A 291 1.69 16.98 7.56
C TYR A 291 0.59 17.87 8.11
N SER A 292 -0.63 17.36 8.22
CA SER A 292 -1.80 18.13 8.65
C SER A 292 -1.68 18.54 10.11
N GLU A 293 -1.27 17.62 10.99
CA GLU A 293 -1.08 17.92 12.43
C GLU A 293 0.00 19.00 12.63
N LEU A 294 1.16 18.86 11.98
CA LEU A 294 2.26 19.80 12.13
C LEU A 294 1.99 21.18 11.52
N ASN A 295 1.00 21.27 10.63
CA ASN A 295 0.48 22.53 10.09
C ASN A 295 -0.75 23.07 10.84
N GLY A 296 -1.10 22.47 11.98
CA GLY A 296 -2.12 22.97 12.91
C GLY A 296 -3.52 22.39 12.75
N ASP A 297 -3.72 21.39 11.87
CA ASP A 297 -4.98 20.66 11.78
C ASP A 297 -4.91 19.35 12.59
N ALA A 298 -5.37 19.43 13.83
CA ALA A 298 -5.44 18.29 14.74
C ALA A 298 -6.79 17.57 14.74
N SER A 299 -7.65 17.81 13.74
CA SER A 299 -9.02 17.28 13.72
C SER A 299 -9.12 15.78 13.43
N ALA A 300 -8.05 15.16 12.92
CA ALA A 300 -8.00 13.74 12.62
C ALA A 300 -8.28 12.87 13.86
N GLN A 301 -8.98 11.76 13.65
CA GLN A 301 -9.23 10.74 14.67
C GLN A 301 -7.91 10.09 15.11
N GLN A 302 -7.90 9.47 16.29
CA GLN A 302 -6.71 8.77 16.78
C GLN A 302 -6.35 7.54 15.93
N ALA A 303 -7.33 6.87 15.36
CA ALA A 303 -7.09 5.71 14.51
C ALA A 303 -8.06 5.78 13.34
N THR A 304 -7.53 5.78 12.13
CA THR A 304 -8.31 5.65 10.91
C THR A 304 -7.84 4.45 10.13
N ASP A 305 -8.78 3.71 9.57
CA ASP A 305 -8.48 2.55 8.75
C ASP A 305 -7.73 2.96 7.49
N GLN A 306 -6.74 2.15 7.11
CA GLN A 306 -6.04 2.30 5.86
C GLN A 306 -7.03 2.15 4.70
N ILE A 307 -7.01 3.10 3.77
CA ILE A 307 -7.76 2.98 2.53
C ILE A 307 -7.32 1.73 1.77
N THR A 308 -8.30 0.91 1.40
CA THR A 308 -8.15 -0.22 0.48
C THR A 308 -8.75 0.15 -0.87
N ARG A 309 -8.30 -0.53 -1.93
CA ARG A 309 -8.86 -0.38 -3.27
C ARG A 309 -8.97 -1.75 -3.96
N PRO A 310 -9.88 -1.91 -4.92
CA PRO A 310 -9.87 -3.09 -5.76
C PRO A 310 -8.66 -3.04 -6.69
N VAL A 311 -7.84 -4.08 -6.66
CA VAL A 311 -6.71 -4.25 -7.60
C VAL A 311 -6.94 -5.52 -8.39
N VAL A 312 -6.75 -5.45 -9.71
CA VAL A 312 -7.00 -6.56 -10.64
C VAL A 312 -5.76 -6.84 -11.49
N ASP A 313 -5.38 -8.11 -11.61
CA ASP A 313 -4.42 -8.57 -12.62
C ASP A 313 -5.17 -8.85 -13.92
N TRP A 314 -4.97 -7.98 -14.92
CA TRP A 314 -5.69 -8.07 -16.19
C TRP A 314 -5.47 -9.40 -16.92
N ARG A 315 -4.26 -9.96 -16.84
CA ARG A 315 -3.91 -11.21 -17.55
C ARG A 315 -4.72 -12.39 -16.99
N VAL A 316 -4.89 -12.40 -15.67
CA VAL A 316 -5.66 -13.43 -14.98
C VAL A 316 -7.16 -13.19 -15.17
N ALA A 317 -7.61 -11.93 -15.14
CA ALA A 317 -8.99 -11.57 -15.42
C ALA A 317 -9.41 -12.01 -16.83
N GLU A 318 -8.55 -11.84 -17.84
CA GLU A 318 -8.78 -12.33 -19.20
C GLU A 318 -8.81 -13.86 -19.27
N ARG A 319 -7.88 -14.54 -18.60
CA ARG A 319 -7.83 -16.03 -18.53
C ARG A 319 -9.15 -16.62 -18.05
N PHE A 320 -9.80 -15.96 -17.08
CA PHE A 320 -11.07 -16.42 -16.50
C PHE A 320 -12.30 -15.71 -17.05
N GLY A 321 -12.15 -14.85 -18.06
CA GLY A 321 -13.28 -14.18 -18.71
C GLY A 321 -14.06 -13.21 -17.83
N ILE A 322 -13.40 -12.55 -16.87
CA ILE A 322 -14.03 -11.55 -16.00
C ILE A 322 -14.55 -10.38 -16.84
N ASN A 323 -15.84 -10.04 -16.69
CA ASN A 323 -16.46 -8.95 -17.42
C ASN A 323 -15.93 -7.59 -16.91
N PRO A 324 -15.24 -6.78 -17.73
CA PRO A 324 -14.66 -5.51 -17.30
C PRO A 324 -15.69 -4.49 -16.82
N ASN A 325 -16.95 -4.60 -17.27
CA ASN A 325 -18.04 -3.70 -16.83
C ASN A 325 -18.46 -3.96 -15.37
N LEU A 326 -18.06 -5.08 -14.79
CA LEU A 326 -18.32 -5.40 -13.38
C LEU A 326 -17.24 -4.84 -12.47
N LEU A 327 -16.11 -4.36 -13.00
CA LEU A 327 -15.07 -3.75 -12.18
C LEU A 327 -15.62 -2.49 -11.47
N PRO A 328 -15.34 -2.31 -10.17
CA PRO A 328 -15.54 -1.02 -9.51
C PRO A 328 -14.82 0.12 -10.24
N ALA A 329 -15.37 1.34 -10.17
CA ALA A 329 -14.83 2.49 -10.92
C ALA A 329 -13.43 2.93 -10.45
N ASP A 330 -13.11 2.67 -9.19
CA ASP A 330 -11.83 2.94 -8.53
C ASP A 330 -10.83 1.78 -8.65
N THR A 331 -11.12 0.77 -9.48
CA THR A 331 -10.25 -0.39 -9.67
C THR A 331 -8.91 0.01 -10.28
N GLU A 332 -7.82 -0.36 -9.62
CA GLU A 332 -6.49 -0.34 -10.20
C GLU A 332 -6.29 -1.59 -11.07
N VAL A 333 -6.19 -1.40 -12.37
CA VAL A 333 -5.93 -2.49 -13.32
C VAL A 333 -4.43 -2.58 -13.61
N ARG A 334 -3.80 -3.68 -13.21
CA ARG A 334 -2.38 -3.96 -13.44
C ARG A 334 -2.20 -4.94 -14.60
N PHE A 335 -1.02 -4.88 -15.23
CA PHE A 335 -0.60 -5.81 -16.31
C PHE A 335 -1.52 -5.85 -17.54
N ARG A 336 -2.27 -4.77 -17.81
CA ARG A 336 -3.02 -4.62 -19.06
C ARG A 336 -2.10 -4.12 -20.16
N GLU A 337 -1.92 -4.93 -21.20
CA GLU A 337 -1.24 -4.49 -22.41
C GLU A 337 -2.19 -3.60 -23.24
N PRO A 338 -1.77 -2.40 -23.67
CA PRO A 338 -2.57 -1.57 -24.56
C PRO A 338 -2.83 -2.30 -25.87
N SER A 339 -4.10 -2.39 -26.27
CA SER A 339 -4.49 -2.98 -27.54
C SER A 339 -4.98 -1.88 -28.45
N LEU A 340 -4.29 -1.65 -29.58
CA LEU A 340 -4.69 -0.65 -30.56
C LEU A 340 -6.15 -0.80 -30.97
N TRP A 341 -6.60 -2.04 -31.13
CA TRP A 341 -7.98 -2.32 -31.48
C TRP A 341 -8.96 -2.05 -30.33
N ASN A 342 -8.68 -2.51 -29.11
CA ASN A 342 -9.62 -2.35 -27.99
C ASN A 342 -9.68 -0.91 -27.47
N ASP A 343 -8.55 -0.21 -27.46
CA ASP A 343 -8.44 1.14 -26.90
C ASP A 343 -8.79 2.22 -27.93
N TYR A 344 -8.58 1.95 -29.22
CA TYR A 344 -8.80 2.93 -30.30
C TYR A 344 -9.77 2.45 -31.38
N ARG A 345 -10.68 1.50 -31.07
CA ARG A 345 -11.65 0.97 -32.05
C ARG A 345 -12.39 2.06 -32.81
N GLY A 346 -12.88 3.08 -32.10
CA GLY A 346 -13.58 4.21 -32.71
C GLY A 346 -12.68 5.01 -33.65
N THR A 347 -11.44 5.29 -33.25
CA THR A 347 -10.44 5.99 -34.06
C THR A 347 -10.05 5.17 -35.29
N ILE A 348 -9.88 3.85 -35.15
CA ILE A 348 -9.57 2.94 -36.25
C ILE A 348 -10.73 2.89 -37.24
N LEU A 349 -11.97 2.73 -36.76
CA LEU A 349 -13.15 2.71 -37.61
C LEU A 349 -13.37 4.07 -38.30
N ALA A 350 -13.15 5.18 -37.61
CA ALA A 350 -13.22 6.52 -38.18
C ALA A 350 -12.13 6.75 -39.25
N THR A 351 -10.90 6.31 -38.99
CA THR A 351 -9.79 6.44 -39.93
C THR A 351 -10.03 5.58 -41.18
N LEU A 352 -10.52 4.35 -41.01
CA LEU A 352 -10.90 3.48 -42.12
C LEU A 352 -12.05 4.08 -42.94
N ALA A 353 -13.04 4.71 -42.28
CA ALA A 353 -14.14 5.38 -42.97
C ALA A 353 -13.66 6.58 -43.80
N VAL A 354 -12.69 7.35 -43.31
CA VAL A 354 -12.07 8.47 -44.06
C VAL A 354 -11.25 7.96 -45.25
N LEU A 355 -10.56 6.82 -45.13
CA LEU A 355 -9.78 6.24 -46.23
C LEU A 355 -10.64 5.60 -47.34
N LEU A 356 -11.91 5.34 -47.08
CA LEU A 356 -12.86 4.76 -48.04
C LEU A 356 -13.62 5.80 -48.86
N VAL A 357 -13.47 7.09 -48.55
CA VAL A 357 -14.02 8.25 -49.30
C VAL A 357 -12.89 8.86 -50.13
#